data_AF-A0A0F9BBR4-F1
#
_entry.id   AF-A0A0F9BBR4-F1
#
_cell.length_a   1.000
_cell.length_b   1.000
_cell.length_c   1.000
_cell.angle_alpha   90.00
_cell.angle_beta   90.00
_cell.angle_gamma   90.00
#
_symmetry.space_group_name_H-M   'P 1'
#
loop_
_entity.id
_entity.type
_entity.pdbx_description
1 polymer ?
#
loop_
_entity_poly.entity_id
_entity_poly.type
_entity_poly.pdbx_seq_one_letter_code
_entity_poly.pdbx_strand_id
1 'polypeptide(L)'
;SSENSLSSFLILSSYGETSSALYLPFAYAKARFKQSPNKDIQFPTTQYNFNSEQFPFRTDCGRDQKIVFNEATELIRKHRSALLSLYCNYGKCLAKNTPILMYDGTIKMVQDIQVGDLLMGDDSTPRNVLSLARGHEEMYEVVPIKGDSYTVNKSHILSLKISGNRNIIKCRRHNGEMRSWFVKWFDHEHLKLRTKHFYHHDHKSDSETYAAAKKFCDSIDSADIIDISVEDYINLPASFHGPAGPLLGYKVGVDFDAQLVDIDPYMLGYWLGDGVSSVPKITTIDQPVLDYFEKHLKPLGLYLNPNKHDPITYSIRGTGRMYSNLFLNALKSYNLLNNKHIPQVYKSNTREVRLQLLAGLLDSDGSLQCNCFDFIQKSKVLAEDTLFLVRSLGLAAYIKKCQKTCT
;
A
#
# COMPACT_ATOMS: atom_id res chain seq x y z
N SER A 1 29.18 43.38 54.00
CA SER A 1 27.95 43.30 53.20
C SER A 1 28.33 43.13 51.75
N SER A 2 28.48 41.89 51.30
CA SER A 2 28.89 41.54 49.94
C SER A 2 28.64 40.04 49.70
N GLU A 3 27.75 39.79 48.74
CA GLU A 3 27.77 38.72 47.71
C GLU A 3 27.86 37.22 48.04
N ASN A 4 27.04 36.49 47.26
CA ASN A 4 27.18 35.11 46.75
C ASN A 4 26.88 33.92 47.67
N SER A 5 25.80 33.18 47.36
CA SER A 5 25.89 31.99 46.49
C SER A 5 24.72 30.99 46.69
N LEU A 6 24.24 30.47 45.56
CA LEU A 6 23.66 29.14 45.33
C LEU A 6 22.28 28.78 45.90
N SER A 7 21.33 28.85 44.96
CA SER A 7 20.12 28.05 44.81
C SER A 7 20.20 26.61 45.34
N SER A 8 19.37 26.32 46.34
CA SER A 8 19.02 24.97 46.78
C SER A 8 17.97 24.36 45.85
N PHE A 9 18.39 23.58 44.86
CA PHE A 9 17.56 22.56 44.24
C PHE A 9 18.17 21.20 44.54
N LEU A 10 17.38 20.32 45.17
CA LEU A 10 17.15 18.91 44.80
C LEU A 10 16.63 18.12 46.00
N ILE A 11 15.32 17.96 46.07
CA ILE A 11 14.75 16.69 46.53
C ILE A 11 13.87 16.15 45.40
N LEU A 12 14.40 15.09 44.79
CA LEU A 12 13.70 14.15 43.93
C LEU A 12 12.56 13.47 44.69
N SER A 13 11.39 13.40 44.06
CA SER A 13 10.36 12.42 44.39
C SER A 13 9.93 11.70 43.12
N SER A 14 10.17 10.39 43.05
CA SER A 14 9.36 9.50 42.25
C SER A 14 9.14 8.17 42.99
N TYR A 15 7.87 7.91 43.29
CA TYR A 15 7.26 6.63 43.60
C TYR A 15 6.03 6.52 42.68
N GLY A 16 5.69 5.33 42.17
CA GLY A 16 4.45 5.16 41.42
C GLY A 16 4.14 3.73 40.95
N GLU A 17 3.22 3.08 41.67
CA GLU A 17 2.58 1.77 41.42
C GLU A 17 1.32 1.89 40.50
N THR A 18 1.15 2.99 39.74
CA THR A 18 0.00 3.23 38.83
C THR A 18 0.38 4.01 37.55
N SER A 19 -0.35 3.78 36.44
CA SER A 19 -0.41 4.32 35.04
C SER A 19 0.79 5.02 34.37
N SER A 20 1.91 5.17 35.05
CA SER A 20 3.19 5.68 34.59
C SER A 20 4.31 4.88 35.28
N ALA A 21 4.25 3.54 35.17
CA ALA A 21 5.22 2.66 35.80
C ALA A 21 6.64 2.96 35.29
N LEU A 22 7.55 3.29 36.21
CA LEU A 22 8.97 3.57 35.96
C LEU A 22 9.81 2.44 36.56
N TYR A 23 10.59 1.74 35.74
CA TYR A 23 11.52 0.71 36.19
C TYR A 23 12.91 1.28 36.43
N LEU A 24 13.44 1.10 37.64
CA LEU A 24 14.79 1.49 38.04
C LEU A 24 15.82 0.38 37.70
N PRO A 25 16.97 0.72 37.09
CA PRO A 25 18.07 -0.22 36.93
C PRO A 25 18.62 -0.69 38.29
N PHE A 26 18.88 -1.99 38.41
CA PHE A 26 19.26 -2.71 39.64
C PHE A 26 20.47 -2.10 40.39
N ALA A 27 21.36 -1.40 39.68
CA ALA A 27 22.51 -0.71 40.29
C ALA A 27 22.10 0.45 41.22
N TYR A 28 20.93 1.07 41.00
CA TYR A 28 20.45 2.22 41.78
C TYR A 28 19.81 1.82 43.12
N ALA A 29 19.21 0.63 43.21
CA ALA A 29 18.57 0.13 44.43
C ALA A 29 19.58 -0.26 45.52
N LYS A 30 20.72 -0.85 45.13
CA LYS A 30 21.73 -1.39 46.07
C LYS A 30 22.46 -0.31 46.87
N ALA A 31 22.64 0.89 46.30
CA ALA A 31 23.31 2.00 46.97
C ALA A 31 22.40 2.75 47.97
N ARG A 32 21.07 2.66 47.81
CA ARG A 32 20.11 3.50 48.55
C ARG A 32 19.36 2.77 49.66
N PHE A 33 19.15 1.47 49.56
CA PHE A 33 18.54 0.67 50.63
C PHE A 33 19.61 0.00 51.49
N LYS A 34 20.10 0.73 52.50
CA LYS A 34 20.90 0.15 53.60
C LYS A 34 20.06 -0.67 54.59
N GLN A 35 18.77 -0.89 54.32
CA GLN A 35 17.93 -1.81 55.07
C GLN A 35 17.12 -2.68 54.11
N SER A 36 17.24 -3.98 54.36
CA SER A 36 16.84 -5.10 53.52
C SER A 36 15.31 -5.21 53.41
N PRO A 37 14.71 -5.23 52.21
CA PRO A 37 13.37 -5.76 52.05
C PRO A 37 13.49 -7.27 51.82
N ASN A 38 13.11 -8.05 52.84
CA ASN A 38 12.90 -9.50 52.85
C ASN A 38 14.03 -10.41 52.35
N LYS A 39 14.55 -11.25 53.26
CA LYS A 39 15.63 -12.22 53.02
C LYS A 39 15.31 -13.33 52.02
N ASP A 40 14.08 -13.43 51.51
CA ASP A 40 13.62 -14.59 50.74
C ASP A 40 13.23 -14.30 49.29
N ILE A 41 13.57 -13.14 48.73
CA ILE A 41 13.45 -12.94 47.27
C ILE A 41 14.74 -13.42 46.61
N GLN A 42 14.80 -14.72 46.27
CA GLN A 42 15.78 -15.20 45.31
C GLN A 42 15.34 -14.75 43.91
N PHE A 43 15.89 -13.63 43.45
CA PHE A 43 15.88 -13.32 42.03
C PHE A 43 16.71 -14.40 41.31
N PRO A 44 16.20 -15.00 40.22
CA PRO A 44 17.02 -15.88 39.41
C PRO A 44 18.27 -15.10 39.00
N THR A 45 19.44 -15.58 39.43
CA THR A 45 20.73 -15.07 38.98
C THR A 45 20.93 -15.51 37.52
N THR A 46 20.13 -14.96 36.63
CA THR A 46 20.36 -15.07 35.20
C THR A 46 21.43 -14.04 34.87
N GLN A 47 22.71 -14.45 34.99
CA GLN A 47 23.80 -13.72 34.36
C GLN A 47 23.56 -13.78 32.85
N TYR A 48 22.91 -12.76 32.30
CA TYR A 48 22.90 -12.53 30.87
C TYR A 48 24.27 -11.96 30.49
N ASN A 49 25.08 -12.76 29.81
CA ASN A 49 26.26 -12.27 29.14
C ASN A 49 25.82 -11.51 27.89
N PHE A 50 25.86 -10.18 27.98
CA PHE A 50 25.64 -9.30 26.84
C PHE A 50 26.85 -9.36 25.92
N ASN A 51 26.74 -10.10 24.82
CA ASN A 51 27.75 -10.04 23.76
C ASN A 51 27.44 -8.87 22.83
N SER A 52 28.42 -8.04 22.53
CA SER A 52 28.28 -6.88 21.63
C SER A 52 27.81 -7.26 20.22
N GLU A 53 28.05 -8.50 19.81
CA GLU A 53 27.58 -9.10 18.54
C GLU A 53 26.06 -9.32 18.50
N GLN A 54 25.38 -9.39 19.65
CA GLN A 54 23.92 -9.58 19.75
C GLN A 54 23.14 -8.29 19.42
N PHE A 55 23.81 -7.14 19.43
CA PHE A 55 23.22 -5.83 19.12
C PHE A 55 24.02 -5.20 17.98
N PRO A 56 23.82 -5.66 16.73
CA PRO A 56 24.42 -5.01 15.57
C PRO A 56 23.78 -3.65 15.36
N PHE A 57 24.57 -2.66 14.92
CA PHE A 57 24.00 -1.43 14.39
C PHE A 57 23.08 -1.77 13.21
N ARG A 58 21.85 -1.25 13.23
CA ARG A 58 20.87 -1.55 12.20
C ARG A 58 21.05 -0.60 11.02
N THR A 59 20.92 -1.12 9.82
CA THR A 59 20.89 -0.34 8.57
C THR A 59 19.65 -0.62 7.74
N ASP A 60 18.84 -1.58 8.17
CA ASP A 60 17.65 -2.18 7.55
C ASP A 60 16.33 -1.65 8.15
N CYS A 61 16.36 -0.52 8.85
CA CYS A 61 15.17 0.12 9.43
C CYS A 61 15.07 1.58 8.98
N GLY A 62 13.88 2.17 9.14
CA GLY A 62 13.63 3.57 8.76
C GLY A 62 14.59 4.52 9.47
N ARG A 63 14.82 5.71 8.88
CA ARG A 63 15.84 6.67 9.33
C ARG A 63 15.83 6.90 10.84
N ASP A 64 14.68 7.23 11.41
CA ASP A 64 14.59 7.58 12.83
C ASP A 64 14.73 6.35 13.74
N GLN A 65 14.24 5.20 13.28
CA GLN A 65 14.45 3.91 13.96
C GLN A 65 15.92 3.55 13.99
N LYS A 66 16.65 3.81 12.90
CA LYS A 66 18.09 3.59 12.81
C LYS A 66 18.86 4.47 13.79
N ILE A 67 18.52 5.76 13.88
CA ILE A 67 19.15 6.68 14.83
C ILE A 67 18.92 6.19 16.27
N VAL A 68 17.67 5.95 16.65
CA VAL A 68 17.30 5.51 18.00
C VAL A 68 17.94 4.16 18.36
N PHE A 69 17.91 3.19 17.44
CA PHE A 69 18.48 1.87 17.68
C PHE A 69 20.01 1.93 17.79
N ASN A 70 20.67 2.73 16.96
CA ASN A 70 22.13 2.85 17.00
C ASN A 70 22.59 3.59 18.25
N GLU A 71 21.89 4.66 18.65
CA GLU A 71 22.16 5.36 19.92
C GLU A 71 21.94 4.44 21.13
N ALA A 72 20.84 3.68 21.16
CA ALA A 72 20.61 2.67 22.20
C ALA A 72 21.70 1.59 22.20
N THR A 73 22.17 1.15 21.03
CA THR A 73 23.26 0.17 20.90
C THR A 73 24.59 0.71 21.43
N GLU A 74 24.91 1.97 21.16
CA GLU A 74 26.10 2.62 21.74
C GLU A 74 26.01 2.68 23.26
N LEU A 75 24.86 3.08 23.81
CA LEU A 75 24.64 3.12 25.25
C LEU A 75 24.76 1.73 25.89
N ILE A 76 24.22 0.68 25.27
CA ILE A 76 24.38 -0.71 25.73
C ILE A 76 25.85 -1.13 25.72
N ARG A 77 26.61 -0.83 24.65
CA ARG A 77 28.02 -1.21 24.56
C ARG A 77 28.89 -0.47 25.59
N LYS A 78 28.64 0.82 25.78
CA LYS A 78 29.44 1.68 26.67
C LYS A 78 29.08 1.49 28.15
N HIS A 79 27.79 1.38 28.45
CA HIS A 79 27.26 1.43 29.81
C HIS A 79 26.64 0.11 30.28
N ARG A 80 26.59 -0.93 29.42
CA ARG A 80 25.97 -2.24 29.67
C ARG A 80 24.47 -2.18 30.00
N SER A 81 23.84 -1.03 29.77
CA SER A 81 22.41 -0.81 29.99
C SER A 81 21.94 0.38 29.17
N ALA A 82 20.75 0.27 28.58
CA ALA A 82 20.00 1.39 28.03
C ALA A 82 18.53 1.22 28.40
N LEU A 83 17.85 2.32 28.70
CA LEU A 83 16.40 2.33 28.88
C LEU A 83 15.79 3.02 27.66
N LEU A 84 15.13 2.25 26.81
CA LEU A 84 14.36 2.79 25.70
C LEU A 84 12.92 2.97 26.17
N SER A 85 12.57 4.19 26.57
CA SER A 85 11.21 4.55 26.95
C SER A 85 10.49 5.14 25.74
N LEU A 86 9.64 4.34 25.10
CA LEU A 86 8.77 4.80 24.02
C LEU A 86 7.40 5.15 24.61
N TYR A 87 6.86 6.32 24.27
CA TYR A 87 5.48 6.66 24.65
C TYR A 87 4.50 5.68 24.00
N CYS A 88 3.49 5.22 24.75
CA CYS A 88 2.36 4.47 24.22
C CYS A 88 1.52 5.38 23.31
N ASN A 89 1.94 5.50 22.05
CA ASN A 89 1.24 6.06 20.88
C ASN A 89 2.18 6.17 19.66
N TYR A 90 3.44 5.74 19.75
CA TYR A 90 4.29 5.52 18.58
C TYR A 90 3.79 4.30 17.79
N GLY A 91 2.86 4.52 16.87
CA GLY A 91 2.27 3.44 16.08
C GLY A 91 1.47 3.93 14.88
N LYS A 92 1.60 3.18 13.78
CA LYS A 92 0.76 3.30 12.59
C LYS A 92 -0.69 3.01 12.99
N CYS A 93 -1.50 4.03 13.22
CA CYS A 93 -2.92 3.85 13.50
C CYS A 93 -3.76 4.39 12.35
N LEU A 94 -4.77 3.62 11.99
CA LEU A 94 -5.80 3.96 11.00
C LEU A 94 -7.09 4.25 11.76
N ALA A 95 -7.94 5.09 11.18
CA ALA A 95 -9.27 5.30 11.72
C ALA A 95 -10.11 4.01 11.73
N LYS A 96 -11.10 3.96 12.62
CA LYS A 96 -12.07 2.85 12.63
C LYS A 96 -12.76 2.75 11.27
N ASN A 97 -13.09 1.52 10.85
CA ASN A 97 -13.69 1.19 9.55
C ASN A 97 -12.77 1.40 8.33
N THR A 98 -11.46 1.55 8.52
CA THR A 98 -10.53 1.45 7.39
C THR A 98 -10.44 0.00 6.89
N PRO A 99 -10.69 -0.27 5.60
CA PRO A 99 -10.55 -1.60 5.02
C PRO A 99 -9.08 -1.97 4.85
N ILE A 100 -8.72 -3.19 5.24
CA ILE A 100 -7.37 -3.76 5.13
C ILE A 100 -7.42 -4.95 4.17
N LEU A 101 -6.46 -5.00 3.24
CA LEU A 101 -6.29 -6.13 2.33
C LEU A 101 -5.55 -7.27 3.04
N MET A 102 -6.23 -8.39 3.18
CA MET A 102 -5.68 -9.62 3.73
C MET A 102 -4.85 -10.35 2.68
N TYR A 103 -3.95 -11.25 3.11
CA TYR A 103 -3.09 -12.00 2.19
C TYR A 103 -3.87 -12.91 1.23
N ASP A 104 -5.00 -13.45 1.66
CA ASP A 104 -5.93 -14.22 0.81
C ASP A 104 -6.74 -13.33 -0.17
N GLY A 105 -6.51 -12.01 -0.14
CA GLY A 105 -7.16 -11.00 -0.94
C GLY A 105 -8.59 -10.63 -0.51
N THR A 106 -9.05 -11.13 0.64
CA THR A 106 -10.27 -10.64 1.27
C THR A 106 -10.03 -9.27 1.94
N ILE A 107 -11.11 -8.56 2.24
CA ILE A 107 -11.06 -7.29 2.96
C ILE A 107 -11.54 -7.51 4.39
N LYS A 108 -10.74 -7.10 5.36
CA LYS A 108 -11.08 -7.10 6.78
C LYS A 108 -10.97 -5.69 7.34
N MET A 109 -11.91 -5.27 8.17
CA MET A 109 -11.86 -3.92 8.76
C MET A 109 -10.79 -3.86 9.85
N VAL A 110 -10.12 -2.72 9.99
CA VAL A 110 -8.99 -2.56 10.93
C VAL A 110 -9.33 -2.88 12.40
N GLN A 111 -10.58 -2.68 12.82
CA GLN A 111 -11.03 -3.02 14.17
C GLN A 111 -11.10 -4.53 14.42
N ASP A 112 -11.27 -5.32 13.35
CA ASP A 112 -11.50 -6.77 13.43
C ASP A 112 -10.20 -7.57 13.23
N ILE A 113 -9.09 -6.89 12.88
CA ILE A 113 -7.75 -7.49 12.76
C ILE A 113 -7.30 -8.07 14.10
N GLN A 114 -6.74 -9.28 14.04
CA GLN A 114 -6.29 -10.07 15.19
C GLN A 114 -4.80 -10.42 15.05
N VAL A 115 -4.15 -10.70 16.19
CA VAL A 115 -2.78 -11.22 16.20
C VAL A 115 -2.76 -12.58 15.50
N GLY A 116 -1.79 -12.78 14.61
CA GLY A 116 -1.68 -13.97 13.76
C GLY A 116 -2.36 -13.83 12.40
N ASP A 117 -3.16 -12.78 12.16
CA ASP A 117 -3.66 -12.48 10.82
C ASP A 117 -2.50 -12.23 9.83
N LEU A 118 -2.72 -12.61 8.57
CA LEU A 118 -1.79 -12.36 7.46
C LEU A 118 -2.31 -11.22 6.58
N LEU A 119 -1.58 -10.12 6.54
CA LEU A 119 -1.89 -8.96 5.70
C LEU A 119 -1.11 -9.01 4.39
N MET A 120 -1.63 -8.36 3.35
CA MET A 120 -0.94 -8.24 2.07
C MET A 120 0.17 -7.18 2.12
N GLY A 121 1.41 -7.59 1.79
CA GLY A 121 2.53 -6.68 1.56
C GLY A 121 2.46 -6.01 0.18
N ASP A 122 3.14 -4.87 0.05
CA ASP A 122 3.32 -4.17 -1.23
C ASP A 122 4.25 -4.91 -2.22
N ASP A 123 4.97 -5.91 -1.74
CA ASP A 123 5.74 -6.88 -2.52
C ASP A 123 4.97 -8.18 -2.81
N SER A 124 3.65 -8.21 -2.55
CA SER A 124 2.78 -9.38 -2.67
C SER A 124 3.12 -10.56 -1.74
N THR A 125 3.91 -10.33 -0.69
CA THR A 125 4.24 -11.36 0.31
C THR A 125 3.49 -11.12 1.63
N PRO A 126 3.24 -12.16 2.44
CA PRO A 126 2.44 -12.02 3.66
C PRO A 126 3.15 -11.18 4.73
N ARG A 127 2.37 -10.46 5.54
CA ARG A 127 2.82 -9.74 6.75
C ARG A 127 2.06 -10.25 7.96
N ASN A 128 2.77 -10.84 8.91
CA ASN A 128 2.16 -11.37 10.14
C ASN A 128 1.88 -10.24 11.15
N VAL A 129 0.66 -10.19 11.67
CA VAL A 129 0.28 -9.30 12.77
C VAL A 129 0.81 -9.86 14.08
N LEU A 130 1.92 -9.29 14.59
CA LEU A 130 2.54 -9.73 15.84
C LEU A 130 1.89 -9.12 17.09
N SER A 131 1.33 -7.91 16.98
CA SER A 131 0.70 -7.19 18.07
C SER A 131 -0.31 -6.17 17.53
N LEU A 132 -1.20 -5.70 18.40
CA LEU A 132 -2.19 -4.66 18.08
C LEU A 132 -1.98 -3.47 18.98
N ALA A 133 -1.98 -2.27 18.40
CA ALA A 133 -1.98 -1.02 19.13
C ALA A 133 -3.37 -0.36 19.04
N ARG A 134 -3.81 0.24 20.14
CA ARG A 134 -5.04 1.04 20.25
C ARG A 134 -4.70 2.27 21.08
N GLY A 135 -5.22 3.42 20.68
CA GLY A 135 -4.94 4.69 21.33
C GLY A 135 -5.86 5.80 20.84
N HIS A 136 -5.70 6.98 21.43
CA HIS A 136 -6.37 8.21 21.02
C HIS A 136 -5.31 9.24 20.69
N GLU A 137 -5.49 9.91 19.56
CA GLU A 137 -4.64 10.99 19.06
C GLU A 137 -5.47 11.90 18.15
N GLU A 138 -4.93 13.08 17.84
CA GLU A 138 -5.43 13.91 16.75
C GLU A 138 -5.39 13.12 15.42
N MET A 139 -6.50 13.17 14.68
CA MET A 139 -6.69 12.43 13.44
C MET A 139 -6.68 13.39 12.25
N TYR A 140 -6.05 12.95 11.16
CA TYR A 140 -5.95 13.67 9.89
C TYR A 140 -6.55 12.85 8.77
N GLU A 141 -7.37 13.50 7.93
CA GLU A 141 -7.82 12.93 6.67
C GLU A 141 -6.81 13.25 5.57
N VAL A 142 -6.21 12.22 5.00
CA VAL A 142 -5.31 12.31 3.85
C VAL A 142 -6.15 12.25 2.59
N VAL A 143 -6.22 13.36 1.85
CA VAL A 143 -7.01 13.48 0.62
C VAL A 143 -6.06 13.58 -0.58
N PRO A 144 -5.85 12.49 -1.34
CA PRO A 144 -5.03 12.55 -2.55
C PRO A 144 -5.76 13.27 -3.68
N ILE A 145 -5.01 13.83 -4.63
CA ILE A 145 -5.58 14.43 -5.87
C ILE A 145 -6.37 13.39 -6.66
N LYS A 146 -5.87 12.15 -6.65
CA LYS A 146 -6.47 10.99 -7.31
C LYS A 146 -6.50 9.81 -6.34
N GLY A 147 -7.65 9.16 -6.23
CA GLY A 147 -7.83 8.01 -5.34
C GLY A 147 -8.79 8.31 -4.21
N ASP A 148 -8.81 7.41 -3.22
CA ASP A 148 -9.72 7.49 -2.08
C ASP A 148 -9.00 8.16 -0.92
N SER A 149 -9.72 8.95 -0.12
CA SER A 149 -9.18 9.47 1.12
C SER A 149 -9.11 8.37 2.19
N TYR A 150 -8.24 8.57 3.17
CA TYR A 150 -8.12 7.70 4.33
C TYR A 150 -7.70 8.53 5.54
N THR A 151 -8.04 8.05 6.74
CA THR A 151 -7.85 8.82 7.97
C THR A 151 -6.86 8.10 8.88
N VAL A 152 -5.89 8.85 9.38
CA VAL A 152 -4.76 8.37 10.17
C VAL A 152 -4.50 9.28 11.36
N ASN A 153 -3.76 8.81 12.35
CA ASN A 153 -3.32 9.65 13.45
C ASN A 153 -2.17 10.61 13.05
N LYS A 154 -1.95 11.66 13.84
CA LYS A 154 -0.86 12.63 13.64
C LYS A 154 0.54 12.00 13.56
N SER A 155 0.79 10.95 14.34
CA SER A 155 2.06 10.21 14.32
C SER A 155 2.16 9.14 13.21
N HIS A 156 1.17 9.02 12.32
CA HIS A 156 1.18 8.00 11.27
C HIS A 156 2.31 8.23 10.28
N ILE A 157 3.04 7.16 9.94
CA ILE A 157 4.11 7.20 8.94
C ILE A 157 3.50 6.98 7.55
N LEU A 158 3.54 8.01 6.73
CA LEU A 158 3.19 7.98 5.32
C LEU A 158 4.38 7.48 4.50
N SER A 159 4.15 6.49 3.65
CA SER A 159 5.11 6.09 2.61
C SER A 159 4.75 6.80 1.30
N LEU A 160 5.57 7.77 0.88
CA LEU A 160 5.32 8.62 -0.27
C LEU A 160 6.41 8.43 -1.33
N LYS A 161 6.01 8.44 -2.61
CA LYS A 161 6.92 8.39 -3.76
C LYS A 161 7.30 9.79 -4.20
N ILE A 162 8.59 10.00 -4.45
CA ILE A 162 9.14 11.29 -4.84
C ILE A 162 9.06 11.45 -6.37
N SER A 163 8.27 12.41 -6.83
CA SER A 163 8.15 12.80 -8.23
C SER A 163 9.39 13.56 -8.70
N GLY A 164 9.99 13.08 -9.79
CA GLY A 164 11.19 13.69 -10.37
C GLY A 164 12.43 13.58 -9.48
N ASN A 165 12.52 12.51 -8.66
CA ASN A 165 13.76 12.20 -7.93
C ASN A 165 14.87 11.80 -8.91
N ARG A 166 16.12 12.16 -8.57
CA ARG A 166 17.32 11.91 -9.40
C ARG A 166 17.09 12.23 -10.88
N ASN A 167 16.52 13.41 -11.15
CA ASN A 167 16.15 13.84 -12.49
C ASN A 167 17.18 14.81 -13.08
N ILE A 168 17.55 14.59 -14.33
CA ILE A 168 18.50 15.40 -15.08
C ILE A 168 17.73 16.30 -16.04
N ILE A 169 17.80 17.61 -15.85
CA ILE A 169 17.01 18.59 -16.58
C ILE A 169 17.92 19.52 -17.38
N LYS A 170 17.56 19.73 -18.65
CA LYS A 170 18.28 20.61 -19.58
C LYS A 170 17.78 22.05 -19.41
N CYS A 171 18.70 22.99 -19.16
CA CYS A 171 18.40 24.41 -19.14
C CYS A 171 19.00 25.13 -20.35
N ARG A 172 18.15 25.89 -21.04
CA ARG A 172 18.56 26.82 -22.08
C ARG A 172 18.38 28.26 -21.61
N ARG A 173 19.14 29.17 -22.20
CA ARG A 173 18.96 30.62 -22.07
C ARG A 173 17.73 31.05 -22.88
N HIS A 174 17.26 32.28 -22.66
CA HIS A 174 16.13 32.84 -23.41
C HIS A 174 16.40 32.92 -24.93
N ASN A 175 17.66 33.12 -25.32
CA ASN A 175 18.09 33.12 -26.72
C ASN A 175 18.22 31.71 -27.34
N GLY A 176 17.82 30.65 -26.62
CA GLY A 176 17.87 29.25 -27.09
C GLY A 176 19.23 28.56 -26.91
N GLU A 177 20.28 29.29 -26.52
CA GLU A 177 21.60 28.73 -26.29
C GLU A 177 21.64 27.82 -25.06
N MET A 178 22.58 26.87 -25.06
CA MET A 178 22.79 26.00 -23.93
C MET A 178 23.29 26.78 -22.71
N ARG A 179 22.62 26.61 -21.56
CA ARG A 179 23.07 27.19 -20.29
C ARG A 179 23.78 26.16 -19.43
N SER A 180 23.07 25.10 -19.08
CA SER A 180 23.52 24.10 -18.12
C SER A 180 22.63 22.87 -18.19
N TRP A 181 23.14 21.74 -17.73
CA TRP A 181 22.31 20.67 -17.19
C TRP A 181 22.23 20.83 -15.68
N PHE A 182 21.14 20.40 -15.05
CA PHE A 182 21.10 20.29 -13.60
C PHE A 182 20.48 18.98 -13.15
N VAL A 183 20.99 18.48 -12.03
CA VAL A 183 20.46 17.29 -11.38
C VAL A 183 19.64 17.74 -10.18
N LYS A 184 18.40 17.28 -10.10
CA LYS A 184 17.49 17.50 -8.97
C LYS A 184 17.29 16.18 -8.24
N TRP A 185 17.43 16.19 -6.91
CA TRP A 185 17.20 15.01 -6.08
C TRP A 185 16.61 15.40 -4.73
N PHE A 186 16.04 14.42 -4.04
CA PHE A 186 15.55 14.60 -2.69
C PHE A 186 16.62 14.18 -1.67
N ASP A 187 16.90 15.09 -0.75
CA ASP A 187 17.80 14.91 0.39
C ASP A 187 16.97 14.39 1.57
N HIS A 188 17.05 13.08 1.78
CA HIS A 188 16.33 12.36 2.84
C HIS A 188 16.76 12.78 4.23
N GLU A 189 17.99 13.29 4.40
CA GLU A 189 18.51 13.74 5.69
C GLU A 189 17.94 15.10 6.10
N HIS A 190 17.76 16.01 5.14
CA HIS A 190 17.30 17.37 5.45
C HIS A 190 15.85 17.64 5.03
N LEU A 191 15.16 16.62 4.50
CA LEU A 191 13.79 16.68 3.96
C LEU A 191 13.62 17.81 2.95
N LYS A 192 14.57 17.93 2.00
CA LYS A 192 14.64 19.06 1.06
C LYS A 192 14.93 18.60 -0.36
N LEU A 193 14.40 19.34 -1.32
CA LEU A 193 14.82 19.20 -2.71
C LEU A 193 16.15 19.93 -2.91
N ARG A 194 17.12 19.22 -3.46
CA ARG A 194 18.43 19.74 -3.82
C ARG A 194 18.58 19.79 -5.32
N THR A 195 19.39 20.74 -5.77
CA THR A 195 19.74 20.93 -7.18
C THR A 195 21.23 21.21 -7.30
N LYS A 196 21.86 20.63 -8.32
CA LYS A 196 23.25 20.92 -8.69
C LYS A 196 23.34 21.19 -10.18
N HIS A 197 23.90 22.35 -10.54
CA HIS A 197 24.11 22.76 -11.91
C HIS A 197 25.48 22.28 -12.45
N PHE A 198 25.50 21.96 -13.73
CA PHE A 198 26.66 21.65 -14.56
C PHE A 198 26.60 22.60 -15.75
N TYR A 199 27.42 23.65 -15.73
CA TYR A 199 27.30 24.73 -16.72
C TYR A 199 28.02 24.37 -18.01
N HIS A 200 27.44 24.78 -19.13
CA HIS A 200 27.99 24.46 -20.44
C HIS A 200 29.40 25.04 -20.67
N HIS A 201 29.72 26.18 -20.07
CA HIS A 201 31.04 26.82 -20.22
C HIS A 201 32.17 26.08 -19.49
N ASP A 202 31.85 25.18 -18.55
CA ASP A 202 32.82 24.35 -17.83
C ASP A 202 33.25 23.11 -18.63
N HIS A 203 32.60 22.86 -19.79
CA HIS A 203 32.75 21.65 -20.59
C HIS A 203 32.90 21.98 -22.08
N LYS A 204 33.49 21.08 -22.86
CA LYS A 204 33.76 21.35 -24.28
C LYS A 204 32.52 21.15 -25.16
N SER A 205 31.52 20.42 -24.68
CA SER A 205 30.29 20.12 -25.43
C SER A 205 29.08 19.88 -24.54
N ASP A 206 27.89 19.92 -25.14
CA ASP A 206 26.63 19.58 -24.47
C ASP A 206 26.64 18.12 -23.98
N SER A 207 27.20 17.22 -24.80
CA SER A 207 27.33 15.79 -24.48
C SER A 207 28.21 15.56 -23.25
N GLU A 208 29.35 16.25 -23.16
CA GLU A 208 30.23 16.18 -21.99
C GLU A 208 29.56 16.74 -20.73
N THR A 209 28.83 17.86 -20.87
CA THR A 209 28.08 18.47 -19.76
C THR A 209 27.02 17.48 -19.23
N TYR A 210 26.28 16.85 -20.13
CA TYR A 210 25.29 15.82 -19.78
C TYR A 210 25.95 14.60 -19.13
N ALA A 211 27.08 14.12 -19.65
CA ALA A 211 27.81 12.99 -19.10
C ALA A 211 28.29 13.26 -17.65
N ALA A 212 28.76 14.47 -17.38
CA ALA A 212 29.14 14.90 -16.03
C ALA A 212 27.93 14.93 -15.08
N ALA A 213 26.80 15.50 -15.53
CA ALA A 213 25.55 15.51 -14.77
C ALA A 213 25.05 14.09 -14.50
N LYS A 214 25.08 13.20 -15.50
CA LYS A 214 24.68 11.79 -15.38
C LYS A 214 25.54 11.05 -14.38
N LYS A 215 26.87 11.18 -14.45
CA LYS A 215 27.81 10.57 -13.50
C LYS A 215 27.51 11.00 -12.05
N PHE A 216 27.19 12.27 -11.84
CA PHE A 216 26.80 12.75 -10.52
C PHE A 216 25.44 12.20 -10.08
N CYS A 217 24.46 12.17 -10.99
CA CYS A 217 23.13 11.60 -10.74
C CYS A 217 23.22 10.13 -10.30
N ASP A 218 24.03 9.34 -10.99
CA ASP A 218 24.25 7.91 -10.70
C ASP A 218 24.98 7.70 -9.36
N SER A 219 25.75 8.69 -8.89
CA SER A 219 26.43 8.64 -7.58
C SER A 219 25.53 9.01 -6.38
N ILE A 220 24.31 9.52 -6.63
CA ILE A 220 23.40 9.91 -5.56
C ILE A 220 22.64 8.68 -5.06
N ASP A 221 22.89 8.31 -3.81
CA ASP A 221 22.07 7.37 -3.06
C ASP A 221 20.84 8.10 -2.51
N SER A 222 19.74 8.07 -3.26
CA SER A 222 18.46 8.65 -2.88
C SER A 222 17.35 7.70 -3.31
N ALA A 223 16.71 7.05 -2.34
CA ALA A 223 15.57 6.20 -2.57
C ALA A 223 14.39 7.00 -3.16
N ASP A 224 13.57 6.36 -3.97
CA ASP A 224 12.40 7.00 -4.60
C ASP A 224 11.19 7.05 -3.67
N ILE A 225 11.24 6.35 -2.54
CA ILE A 225 10.21 6.33 -1.50
C ILE A 225 10.78 6.96 -0.24
N ILE A 226 9.97 7.75 0.44
CA ILE A 226 10.25 8.32 1.76
C ILE A 226 9.15 7.92 2.73
N ASP A 227 9.57 7.54 3.93
CA ASP A 227 8.70 7.40 5.09
C ASP A 227 8.76 8.70 5.92
N ILE A 228 7.62 9.35 6.10
CA ILE A 228 7.50 10.63 6.82
C ILE A 228 6.23 10.64 7.68
N SER A 229 6.30 11.13 8.91
CA SER A 229 5.10 11.27 9.75
C SER A 229 4.14 12.32 9.19
N VAL A 230 2.85 12.24 9.50
CA VAL A 230 1.89 13.29 9.13
C VAL A 230 2.29 14.64 9.73
N GLU A 231 2.76 14.65 10.98
CA GLU A 231 3.30 15.84 11.64
C GLU A 231 4.44 16.48 10.85
N ASP A 232 5.47 15.71 10.49
CA ASP A 232 6.62 16.21 9.75
C ASP A 232 6.23 16.67 8.35
N TYR A 233 5.33 15.94 7.70
CA TYR A 233 4.82 16.30 6.37
C TYR A 233 4.15 17.68 6.41
N ILE A 234 3.25 17.94 7.37
CA ILE A 234 2.55 19.23 7.50
C ILE A 234 3.56 20.37 7.71
N ASN A 235 4.63 20.12 8.46
CA ASN A 235 5.68 21.09 8.73
C ASN A 235 6.63 21.35 7.54
N LEU A 236 6.51 20.60 6.44
CA LEU A 236 7.28 20.88 5.22
C LEU A 236 6.89 22.23 4.61
N PRO A 237 7.82 22.88 3.87
CA PRO A 237 7.52 24.11 3.15
C PRO A 237 6.32 23.99 2.20
N ALA A 238 5.63 25.10 1.94
CA ALA A 238 4.47 25.18 1.04
C ALA A 238 4.70 24.56 -0.37
N SER A 239 5.95 24.52 -0.85
CA SER A 239 6.32 23.89 -2.11
C SER A 239 6.15 22.35 -2.13
N PHE A 240 6.02 21.72 -0.96
CA PHE A 240 5.76 20.29 -0.83
C PHE A 240 4.27 19.93 -0.88
N HIS A 241 3.41 20.94 -0.77
CA HIS A 241 1.98 20.80 -0.62
C HIS A 241 1.23 21.11 -1.92
N GLY A 242 0.00 20.61 -2.00
CA GLY A 242 -0.90 20.88 -3.11
C GLY A 242 -0.55 20.14 -4.43
N PRO A 243 -1.17 20.54 -5.56
CA PRO A 243 -1.11 19.77 -6.80
C PRO A 243 0.27 19.62 -7.43
N ALA A 244 1.19 20.54 -7.12
CA ALA A 244 2.56 20.55 -7.65
C ALA A 244 3.59 19.97 -6.65
N GLY A 245 3.14 19.45 -5.50
CA GLY A 245 4.00 18.84 -4.49
C GLY A 245 4.77 17.64 -5.06
N PRO A 246 6.05 17.46 -4.67
CA PRO A 246 6.88 16.37 -5.19
C PRO A 246 6.61 15.04 -4.48
N LEU A 247 5.88 15.01 -3.37
CA LEU A 247 5.61 13.79 -2.60
C LEU A 247 4.21 13.29 -2.92
N LEU A 248 4.13 12.10 -3.51
CA LEU A 248 2.88 11.53 -4.02
C LEU A 248 2.59 10.20 -3.33
N GLY A 249 1.33 9.94 -2.98
CA GLY A 249 0.89 8.60 -2.63
C GLY A 249 1.10 7.65 -3.81
N TYR A 250 1.51 6.42 -3.55
CA TYR A 250 1.65 5.39 -4.57
C TYR A 250 0.82 4.16 -4.22
N LYS A 251 0.48 3.38 -5.25
CA LYS A 251 -0.17 2.08 -5.13
C LYS A 251 0.59 1.10 -6.01
N VAL A 252 0.56 -0.16 -5.62
CA VAL A 252 1.17 -1.27 -6.34
C VAL A 252 0.10 -2.30 -6.67
N GLY A 253 0.32 -3.04 -7.75
CA GLY A 253 -0.45 -4.25 -8.00
C GLY A 253 -0.08 -5.32 -6.96
N VAL A 254 -0.94 -6.32 -6.84
CA VAL A 254 -0.71 -7.49 -6.00
C VAL A 254 -0.77 -8.73 -6.87
N ASP A 255 0.13 -9.67 -6.60
CA ASP A 255 0.16 -10.98 -7.23
C ASP A 255 -0.37 -12.01 -6.24
N PHE A 256 -1.32 -12.83 -6.71
CA PHE A 256 -1.94 -13.88 -5.91
C PHE A 256 -1.58 -15.25 -6.46
N ASP A 257 -1.64 -16.25 -5.59
CA ASP A 257 -1.43 -17.64 -5.97
C ASP A 257 -2.52 -18.13 -6.94
N ALA A 258 -2.15 -19.09 -7.79
CA ALA A 258 -3.06 -19.68 -8.75
C ALA A 258 -4.17 -20.48 -8.06
N GLN A 259 -5.41 -20.24 -8.47
CA GLN A 259 -6.57 -21.00 -8.01
C GLN A 259 -7.33 -21.56 -9.21
N LEU A 260 -7.89 -22.76 -9.04
CA LEU A 260 -8.74 -23.37 -10.06
C LEU A 260 -10.06 -22.58 -10.18
N VAL A 261 -10.54 -22.43 -11.40
CA VAL A 261 -11.77 -21.70 -11.73
C VAL A 261 -12.69 -22.57 -12.58
N ASP A 262 -14.00 -22.50 -12.31
CA ASP A 262 -14.99 -23.37 -12.98
C ASP A 262 -15.47 -22.81 -14.33
N ILE A 263 -15.30 -21.51 -14.55
CA ILE A 263 -15.65 -20.81 -15.79
C ILE A 263 -14.40 -20.12 -16.33
N ASP A 264 -14.22 -20.17 -17.64
CA ASP A 264 -13.22 -19.37 -18.34
C ASP A 264 -13.33 -17.88 -17.92
N PRO A 265 -12.22 -17.23 -17.51
CA PRO A 265 -12.30 -15.90 -16.93
C PRO A 265 -12.88 -14.84 -17.89
N TYR A 266 -12.50 -14.90 -19.17
CA TYR A 266 -13.04 -13.97 -20.18
C TYR A 266 -14.55 -14.16 -20.34
N MET A 267 -15.00 -15.40 -20.47
CA MET A 267 -16.43 -15.70 -20.61
C MET A 267 -17.25 -15.26 -19.39
N LEU A 268 -16.71 -15.43 -18.17
CA LEU A 268 -17.36 -14.93 -16.95
C LEU A 268 -17.45 -13.41 -16.98
N GLY A 269 -16.36 -12.72 -17.33
CA GLY A 269 -16.33 -11.26 -17.43
C GLY A 269 -17.37 -10.72 -18.42
N TYR A 270 -17.45 -11.35 -19.59
CA TYR A 270 -18.42 -10.97 -20.62
C TYR A 270 -19.87 -11.22 -20.16
N TRP A 271 -20.15 -12.36 -19.53
CA TRP A 271 -21.49 -12.63 -18.98
C TRP A 271 -21.86 -11.68 -17.82
N LEU A 272 -20.89 -11.24 -17.01
CA LEU A 272 -21.15 -10.26 -15.96
C LEU A 272 -21.61 -8.92 -16.52
N GLY A 273 -21.11 -8.49 -17.69
CA GLY A 273 -21.63 -7.32 -18.40
C GLY A 273 -22.94 -7.63 -19.12
N ASP A 274 -22.85 -8.21 -20.31
CA ASP A 274 -23.96 -8.41 -21.26
C ASP A 274 -24.74 -9.71 -21.09
N GLY A 275 -24.50 -10.44 -20.00
CA GLY A 275 -25.29 -11.63 -19.67
C GLY A 275 -26.64 -11.30 -19.04
N VAL A 276 -27.60 -12.21 -19.20
CA VAL A 276 -28.89 -12.11 -18.48
C VAL A 276 -28.69 -12.57 -17.04
N SER A 277 -29.09 -11.76 -16.06
CA SER A 277 -28.83 -12.03 -14.64
C SER A 277 -29.40 -13.37 -14.13
N SER A 278 -30.53 -13.83 -14.67
CA SER A 278 -31.24 -15.01 -14.17
C SER A 278 -30.87 -16.32 -14.85
N VAL A 279 -30.17 -16.27 -16.00
CA VAL A 279 -29.95 -17.45 -16.88
C VAL A 279 -28.64 -17.34 -17.65
N PRO A 280 -28.04 -18.46 -18.10
CA PRO A 280 -26.76 -18.47 -18.82
C PRO A 280 -26.98 -18.06 -20.29
N LYS A 281 -27.28 -16.78 -20.50
CA LYS A 281 -27.47 -16.16 -21.81
C LYS A 281 -26.57 -14.95 -21.91
N ILE A 282 -26.09 -14.67 -23.12
CA ILE A 282 -25.36 -13.46 -23.49
C ILE A 282 -26.06 -12.80 -24.69
N THR A 283 -25.92 -11.49 -24.80
CA THR A 283 -26.40 -10.73 -25.96
C THR A 283 -25.21 -10.05 -26.61
N THR A 284 -24.94 -10.33 -27.88
CA THR A 284 -23.79 -9.77 -28.60
C THR A 284 -24.03 -9.73 -30.10
N ILE A 285 -23.49 -8.71 -30.76
CA ILE A 285 -23.39 -8.61 -32.22
C ILE A 285 -21.98 -8.96 -32.73
N ASP A 286 -21.02 -9.15 -31.82
CA ASP A 286 -19.61 -9.25 -32.15
C ASP A 286 -19.21 -10.70 -32.45
N GLN A 287 -18.98 -10.98 -33.73
CA GLN A 287 -18.57 -12.31 -34.18
C GLN A 287 -17.30 -12.86 -33.48
N PRO A 288 -16.24 -12.06 -33.20
CA PRO A 288 -15.07 -12.56 -32.49
C PRO A 288 -15.38 -13.10 -31.09
N VAL A 289 -16.36 -12.51 -30.40
CA VAL A 289 -16.81 -12.98 -29.09
C VAL A 289 -17.50 -14.34 -29.23
N LEU A 290 -18.38 -14.49 -30.22
CA LEU A 290 -19.05 -15.77 -30.51
C LEU A 290 -18.03 -16.88 -30.82
N ASP A 291 -17.06 -16.59 -31.68
CA ASP A 291 -15.99 -17.54 -32.04
C ASP A 291 -15.17 -17.95 -30.81
N TYR A 292 -14.88 -17.00 -29.92
CA TYR A 292 -14.20 -17.27 -28.66
C TYR A 292 -15.02 -18.20 -27.77
N PHE A 293 -16.30 -17.89 -27.55
CA PHE A 293 -17.20 -18.70 -26.73
C PHE A 293 -17.34 -20.12 -27.31
N GLU A 294 -17.58 -20.27 -28.61
CA GLU A 294 -17.71 -21.59 -29.24
C GLU A 294 -16.44 -22.45 -29.06
N LYS A 295 -15.27 -21.84 -29.22
CA LYS A 295 -13.98 -22.52 -29.03
C LYS A 295 -13.79 -23.03 -27.60
N HIS A 296 -14.15 -22.25 -26.59
CA HIS A 296 -13.94 -22.60 -25.17
C HIS A 296 -15.07 -23.45 -24.58
N LEU A 297 -16.29 -23.35 -25.12
CA LEU A 297 -17.44 -24.17 -24.70
C LEU A 297 -17.36 -25.61 -25.23
N LYS A 298 -16.81 -25.82 -26.43
CA LYS A 298 -16.77 -27.14 -27.09
C LYS A 298 -16.07 -28.24 -26.26
N PRO A 299 -14.87 -28.01 -25.67
CA PRO A 299 -14.23 -29.00 -24.79
C PRO A 299 -15.05 -29.35 -23.55
N LEU A 300 -15.91 -28.44 -23.09
CA LEU A 300 -16.79 -28.63 -21.94
C LEU A 300 -18.10 -29.34 -22.30
N GLY A 301 -18.30 -29.71 -23.58
CA GLY A 301 -19.56 -30.27 -24.07
C GLY A 301 -20.72 -29.26 -24.05
N LEU A 302 -20.39 -27.97 -24.18
CA LEU A 302 -21.34 -26.86 -24.22
C LEU A 302 -21.35 -26.21 -25.61
N TYR A 303 -22.41 -25.49 -25.93
CA TYR A 303 -22.56 -24.75 -27.19
C TYR A 303 -23.46 -23.52 -27.03
N LEU A 304 -23.33 -22.57 -27.96
CA LEU A 304 -24.23 -21.43 -28.07
C LEU A 304 -25.47 -21.81 -28.88
N ASN A 305 -26.64 -21.54 -28.34
CA ASN A 305 -27.91 -21.74 -29.02
C ASN A 305 -28.61 -20.39 -29.23
N PRO A 306 -28.69 -19.87 -30.47
CA PRO A 306 -29.32 -18.59 -30.75
C PRO A 306 -30.80 -18.60 -30.41
N ASN A 307 -31.32 -17.47 -29.97
CA ASN A 307 -32.75 -17.29 -29.72
C ASN A 307 -33.48 -17.05 -31.06
N LYS A 308 -34.60 -17.75 -31.27
CA LYS A 308 -35.40 -17.65 -32.50
C LYS A 308 -36.02 -16.27 -32.71
N HIS A 309 -36.34 -15.56 -31.63
CA HIS A 309 -37.01 -14.26 -31.69
C HIS A 309 -36.06 -13.07 -31.53
N ASP A 310 -34.82 -13.34 -31.13
CA ASP A 310 -33.80 -12.33 -30.87
C ASP A 310 -32.44 -12.86 -31.31
N PRO A 311 -32.05 -12.63 -32.58
CA PRO A 311 -30.91 -13.31 -33.20
C PRO A 311 -29.55 -12.89 -32.62
N ILE A 312 -29.51 -11.81 -31.83
CA ILE A 312 -28.29 -11.34 -31.15
C ILE A 312 -28.16 -11.92 -29.74
N THR A 313 -29.14 -12.69 -29.27
CA THR A 313 -29.13 -13.32 -27.94
C THR A 313 -28.89 -14.82 -28.04
N TYR A 314 -27.89 -15.31 -27.31
CA TYR A 314 -27.42 -16.69 -27.34
C TYR A 314 -27.55 -17.33 -25.95
N SER A 315 -28.14 -18.52 -25.88
CA SER A 315 -28.18 -19.33 -24.65
C SER A 315 -27.02 -20.32 -24.63
N ILE A 316 -26.24 -20.35 -23.56
CA ILE A 316 -25.21 -21.35 -23.34
C ILE A 316 -25.90 -22.64 -22.86
N ARG A 317 -25.85 -23.70 -23.66
CA ARG A 317 -26.52 -24.99 -23.40
C ARG A 317 -25.52 -26.14 -23.36
N GLY A 318 -25.86 -27.18 -22.61
CA GLY A 318 -25.17 -28.47 -22.67
C GLY A 318 -25.90 -29.49 -23.54
N THR A 319 -25.27 -30.65 -23.75
CA THR A 319 -25.73 -31.73 -24.64
C THR A 319 -26.96 -32.52 -24.17
N GLY A 320 -27.67 -32.08 -23.12
CA GLY A 320 -29.00 -32.58 -22.77
C GLY A 320 -29.06 -33.66 -21.66
N ARG A 321 -27.95 -33.95 -20.97
CA ARG A 321 -27.97 -34.77 -19.74
C ARG A 321 -28.31 -33.89 -18.52
N MET A 322 -28.93 -34.45 -17.49
CA MET A 322 -29.13 -33.73 -16.22
C MET A 322 -27.78 -33.24 -15.69
N TYR A 323 -27.69 -31.98 -15.24
CA TYR A 323 -26.43 -31.29 -14.88
C TYR A 323 -25.39 -31.09 -16.00
N SER A 324 -25.74 -31.31 -17.28
CA SER A 324 -24.77 -31.14 -18.38
C SER A 324 -24.32 -29.71 -18.61
N ASN A 325 -25.01 -28.70 -18.06
CA ASN A 325 -24.64 -27.31 -18.23
C ASN A 325 -23.67 -26.88 -17.12
N LEU A 326 -22.39 -27.19 -17.30
CA LEU A 326 -21.31 -26.84 -16.37
C LEU A 326 -21.26 -25.34 -16.08
N PHE A 327 -21.49 -24.50 -17.11
CA PHE A 327 -21.55 -23.05 -16.95
C PHE A 327 -22.66 -22.62 -15.99
N LEU A 328 -23.89 -23.13 -16.17
CA LEU A 328 -25.00 -22.85 -15.26
C LEU A 328 -24.73 -23.35 -13.84
N ASN A 329 -24.13 -24.53 -13.69
CA ASN A 329 -23.80 -25.08 -12.38
C ASN A 329 -22.79 -24.18 -11.64
N ALA A 330 -21.78 -23.67 -12.36
CA ALA A 330 -20.81 -22.73 -11.82
C ALA A 330 -21.44 -21.37 -11.47
N LEU A 331 -22.36 -20.85 -12.29
CA LEU A 331 -23.12 -19.64 -11.93
C LEU A 331 -23.93 -19.83 -10.64
N LYS A 332 -24.46 -21.03 -10.40
CA LYS A 332 -25.17 -21.36 -9.16
C LYS A 332 -24.22 -21.51 -7.98
N SER A 333 -23.09 -22.21 -8.13
CA SER A 333 -22.13 -22.42 -7.04
C SER A 333 -21.54 -21.10 -6.54
N TYR A 334 -21.26 -20.17 -7.45
CA TYR A 334 -20.78 -18.83 -7.12
C TYR A 334 -21.89 -17.84 -6.75
N ASN A 335 -23.16 -18.26 -6.65
CA ASN A 335 -24.30 -17.40 -6.33
C ASN A 335 -24.39 -16.14 -7.23
N LEU A 336 -24.19 -16.32 -8.54
CA LEU A 336 -24.17 -15.24 -9.54
C LEU A 336 -25.56 -14.93 -10.11
N LEU A 337 -26.49 -15.89 -10.06
CA LEU A 337 -27.83 -15.71 -10.61
C LEU A 337 -28.62 -14.67 -9.80
N ASN A 338 -29.10 -13.62 -10.48
CA ASN A 338 -29.74 -12.43 -9.90
C ASN A 338 -28.87 -11.67 -8.88
N ASN A 339 -27.57 -11.97 -8.82
CA ASN A 339 -26.63 -11.39 -7.88
C ASN A 339 -25.25 -11.27 -8.55
N LYS A 340 -25.18 -10.49 -9.64
CA LYS A 340 -23.92 -10.29 -10.39
C LYS A 340 -22.88 -9.59 -9.52
N HIS A 341 -21.78 -10.29 -9.26
CA HIS A 341 -20.59 -9.84 -8.55
C HIS A 341 -19.38 -10.63 -9.07
N ILE A 342 -18.15 -10.23 -8.72
CA ILE A 342 -16.96 -11.00 -9.11
C ILE A 342 -16.61 -11.97 -7.98
N PRO A 343 -16.63 -13.30 -8.20
CA PRO A 343 -16.30 -14.25 -7.14
C PRO A 343 -14.86 -14.10 -6.65
N GLN A 344 -14.62 -14.33 -5.36
CA GLN A 344 -13.31 -14.11 -4.73
C GLN A 344 -12.19 -14.92 -5.39
N VAL A 345 -12.46 -16.15 -5.83
CA VAL A 345 -11.51 -17.02 -6.53
C VAL A 345 -11.00 -16.43 -7.85
N TYR A 346 -11.73 -15.50 -8.46
CA TYR A 346 -11.27 -14.74 -9.63
C TYR A 346 -10.58 -13.43 -9.23
N LYS A 347 -11.06 -12.76 -8.18
CA LYS A 347 -10.45 -11.52 -7.65
C LYS A 347 -9.04 -11.74 -7.10
N SER A 348 -8.80 -12.89 -6.50
CA SER A 348 -7.53 -13.27 -5.84
C SER A 348 -6.81 -14.39 -6.58
N ASN A 349 -6.75 -14.30 -7.91
CA ASN A 349 -6.08 -15.28 -8.75
C ASN A 349 -4.87 -14.66 -9.46
N THR A 350 -4.20 -15.46 -10.29
CA THR A 350 -3.07 -15.01 -11.09
C THR A 350 -3.42 -13.78 -11.92
N ARG A 351 -2.40 -13.03 -12.28
CA ARG A 351 -2.53 -11.84 -13.11
C ARG A 351 -3.25 -12.13 -14.43
N GLU A 352 -2.99 -13.28 -15.04
CA GLU A 352 -3.56 -13.71 -16.32
C GLU A 352 -5.07 -13.92 -16.20
N VAL A 353 -5.53 -14.63 -15.18
CA VAL A 353 -6.97 -14.86 -14.91
C VAL A 353 -7.69 -13.52 -14.72
N ARG A 354 -7.10 -12.63 -13.93
CA ARG A 354 -7.67 -11.30 -13.66
C ARG A 354 -7.71 -10.41 -14.91
N LEU A 355 -6.67 -10.47 -15.76
CA LEU A 355 -6.64 -9.73 -17.02
C LEU A 355 -7.67 -10.26 -18.03
N GLN A 356 -7.83 -11.58 -18.15
CA GLN A 356 -8.85 -12.18 -19.01
C GLN A 356 -10.26 -11.80 -18.54
N LEU A 357 -10.51 -11.87 -17.23
CA LEU A 357 -11.78 -11.43 -16.63
C LEU A 357 -12.07 -9.96 -16.92
N LEU A 358 -11.06 -9.09 -16.76
CA LEU A 358 -11.18 -7.67 -17.06
C LEU A 358 -11.45 -7.43 -18.55
N ALA A 359 -10.80 -8.19 -19.45
CA ALA A 359 -11.03 -8.08 -20.88
C ALA A 359 -12.49 -8.39 -21.24
N GLY A 360 -13.08 -9.45 -20.68
CA GLY A 360 -14.50 -9.76 -20.89
C GLY A 360 -15.44 -8.67 -20.37
N LEU A 361 -15.13 -8.07 -19.22
CA LEU A 361 -15.89 -6.94 -18.67
C LEU A 361 -15.80 -5.69 -19.56
N LEU A 362 -14.63 -5.41 -20.14
CA LEU A 362 -14.41 -4.26 -21.01
C LEU A 362 -15.03 -4.45 -22.40
N ASP A 363 -15.02 -5.66 -22.95
CA ASP A 363 -15.63 -5.94 -24.26
C ASP A 363 -17.17 -5.91 -24.22
N SER A 364 -17.78 -6.02 -23.03
CA SER A 364 -19.24 -5.92 -22.86
C SER A 364 -19.68 -4.51 -22.48
N ASP A 365 -19.27 -4.02 -21.32
CA ASP A 365 -19.73 -2.75 -20.75
C ASP A 365 -18.68 -1.60 -20.86
N GLY A 366 -17.53 -1.85 -21.50
CA GLY A 366 -16.44 -0.90 -21.60
C GLY A 366 -16.47 -0.05 -22.87
N SER A 367 -15.93 1.17 -22.76
CA SER A 367 -15.78 2.08 -23.89
C SER A 367 -14.40 2.73 -23.88
N LEU A 368 -13.67 2.67 -24.99
CA LEU A 368 -12.36 3.28 -25.12
C LEU A 368 -12.50 4.76 -25.50
N GLN A 369 -12.04 5.67 -24.63
CA GLN A 369 -12.01 7.10 -24.88
C GLN A 369 -10.68 7.71 -24.42
N CYS A 370 -10.01 8.45 -25.31
CA CYS A 370 -8.78 9.20 -25.00
C CYS A 370 -7.67 8.35 -24.33
N ASN A 371 -7.43 7.14 -24.84
CA ASN A 371 -6.48 6.16 -24.28
C ASN A 371 -6.80 5.68 -22.85
N CYS A 372 -8.03 5.89 -22.39
CA CYS A 372 -8.57 5.37 -21.14
C CYS A 372 -9.84 4.56 -21.43
N PHE A 373 -10.18 3.63 -20.55
CA PHE A 373 -11.46 2.94 -20.61
C PHE A 373 -12.44 3.57 -19.63
N ASP A 374 -13.63 3.89 -20.13
CA ASP A 374 -14.81 4.15 -19.32
C ASP A 374 -15.59 2.84 -19.15
N PHE A 375 -16.02 2.56 -17.92
CA PHE A 375 -16.82 1.40 -17.58
C PHE A 375 -18.00 1.87 -16.73
N ILE A 376 -19.23 1.63 -17.20
CA ILE A 376 -20.45 2.14 -16.56
C ILE A 376 -21.31 0.97 -16.11
N GLN A 377 -21.65 0.93 -14.83
CA GLN A 377 -22.45 -0.15 -14.26
C GLN A 377 -23.51 0.38 -13.30
N LYS A 378 -24.72 -0.19 -13.38
CA LYS A 378 -25.85 0.11 -12.47
C LYS A 378 -25.66 -0.57 -11.11
N SER A 379 -25.08 -1.78 -11.09
CA SER A 379 -24.76 -2.49 -9.85
C SER A 379 -23.54 -1.88 -9.18
N LYS A 380 -23.74 -1.30 -7.98
CA LYS A 380 -22.65 -0.77 -7.16
C LYS A 380 -21.63 -1.85 -6.79
N VAL A 381 -22.10 -3.06 -6.47
CA VAL A 381 -21.24 -4.20 -6.09
C VAL A 381 -20.30 -4.56 -7.23
N LEU A 382 -20.84 -4.73 -8.44
CA LEU A 382 -20.03 -5.08 -9.61
C LEU A 382 -19.04 -3.96 -9.96
N ALA A 383 -19.43 -2.69 -9.83
CA ALA A 383 -18.53 -1.56 -10.03
C ALA A 383 -17.36 -1.54 -9.02
N GLU A 384 -17.64 -1.82 -7.74
CA GLU A 384 -16.62 -1.89 -6.69
C GLU A 384 -15.71 -3.12 -6.84
N ASP A 385 -16.25 -4.27 -7.24
CA ASP A 385 -15.47 -5.46 -7.55
C ASP A 385 -14.57 -5.26 -8.77
N THR A 386 -15.07 -4.64 -9.84
CA THR A 386 -14.25 -4.28 -11.01
C THR A 386 -13.16 -3.28 -10.61
N LEU A 387 -13.48 -2.29 -9.77
CA LEU A 387 -12.48 -1.35 -9.25
C LEU A 387 -11.37 -2.06 -8.46
N PHE A 388 -11.74 -3.03 -7.61
CA PHE A 388 -10.78 -3.89 -6.92
C PHE A 388 -9.91 -4.66 -7.90
N LEU A 389 -10.52 -5.32 -8.89
CA LEU A 389 -9.82 -6.11 -9.91
C LEU A 389 -8.77 -5.26 -10.64
N VAL A 390 -9.17 -4.10 -11.16
CA VAL A 390 -8.29 -3.19 -11.91
C VAL A 390 -7.15 -2.67 -11.04
N ARG A 391 -7.45 -2.25 -9.80
CA ARG A 391 -6.41 -1.77 -8.86
C ARG A 391 -5.46 -2.88 -8.43
N SER A 392 -5.96 -4.09 -8.23
CA SER A 392 -5.14 -5.26 -7.89
C SER A 392 -4.17 -5.64 -9.02
N LEU A 393 -4.51 -5.33 -10.27
CA LEU A 393 -3.62 -5.48 -11.43
C LEU A 393 -2.55 -4.37 -11.52
N GLY A 394 -2.55 -3.40 -10.60
CA GLY A 394 -1.65 -2.25 -10.61
C GLY A 394 -2.06 -1.14 -11.58
N LEU A 395 -3.28 -1.20 -12.12
CA LEU A 395 -3.82 -0.19 -13.02
C LEU A 395 -4.52 0.93 -12.25
N ALA A 396 -4.49 2.14 -12.80
CA ALA A 396 -5.15 3.29 -12.20
C ALA A 396 -6.64 3.32 -12.54
N ALA A 397 -7.50 3.19 -11.53
CA ALA A 397 -8.96 3.29 -11.68
C ALA A 397 -9.62 4.03 -10.52
N TYR A 398 -10.67 4.77 -10.87
CA TYR A 398 -11.41 5.66 -9.98
C TYR A 398 -12.91 5.52 -10.26
N ILE A 399 -13.70 5.43 -9.21
CA ILE A 399 -15.15 5.33 -9.32
C ILE A 399 -15.79 6.69 -9.03
N LYS A 400 -16.72 7.11 -9.88
CA LYS A 400 -17.52 8.33 -9.69
C LYS A 400 -18.97 8.03 -10.01
N LYS A 401 -19.88 8.48 -9.13
CA LYS A 401 -21.32 8.41 -9.42
C LYS A 401 -21.65 9.32 -10.60
N CYS A 402 -22.41 8.82 -11.56
CA CYS A 402 -22.89 9.59 -12.70
C CYS A 402 -24.38 9.32 -12.94
N GLN A 403 -25.04 10.25 -13.62
CA GLN A 403 -26.36 10.06 -14.20
C GLN A 403 -26.20 10.04 -15.72
N LYS A 404 -26.74 9.01 -16.35
CA LYS A 404 -26.74 8.84 -17.80
C LYS A 404 -28.18 8.58 -18.23
N THR A 405 -28.61 9.24 -19.29
CA THR A 405 -29.91 9.03 -19.93
C THR A 405 -29.67 8.35 -21.27
N CYS A 406 -30.35 7.24 -21.51
CA CYS A 406 -30.48 6.69 -22.86
C CYS A 406 -31.48 7.58 -23.59
N THR A 407 -30.99 8.38 -24.53
CA THR A 407 -31.82 9.17 -25.44
C THR A 407 -32.24 8.35 -26.64
#